data_AF-A0A501PMX1-F1
#
_entry.id   AF-A0A501PMX1-F1
#
_cell.length_a   1.000
_cell.length_b   1.000
_cell.length_c   1.000
_cell.angle_alpha   90.00
_cell.angle_beta   90.00
_cell.angle_gamma   90.00
#
_symmetry.space_group_name_H-M   'P 1'
#
loop_
_entity.id
_entity.type
_entity.pdbx_description
1 polymer ?
#
loop_
_entity_poly.entity_id
_entity_poly.type
_entity_poly.pdbx_seq_one_letter_code
_entity_poly.pdbx_strand_id
1 'polypeptide(L)'
;MRYFIYAAFAVFTIFCIIIAVSNQETVDLSLHPLPWTIQGIPEYLLVFLGIFIGLGAGWIVAISSSFKHRRSRRQLERQVRDLESELKSLSNRPVRETKNPEIKQQK
;
A
#
# COMPACT_ATOMS: atom_id res chain seq x y z
N MET A 1 8.39 -10.00 0.65
CA MET A 1 7.13 -9.42 0.11
C MET A 1 7.20 -9.09 -1.38
N ARG A 2 8.21 -8.37 -1.89
CA ARG A 2 8.28 -7.96 -3.31
C ARG A 2 8.28 -9.15 -4.30
N TYR A 3 8.99 -10.23 -3.98
CA TYR A 3 9.04 -11.43 -4.83
C TYR A 3 7.68 -12.13 -5.00
N PHE A 4 6.83 -12.17 -3.97
CA PHE A 4 5.48 -12.74 -4.09
C PHE A 4 4.60 -11.90 -5.02
N ILE A 5 4.76 -10.57 -5.00
CA ILE A 5 4.06 -9.67 -5.92
C ILE A 5 4.51 -9.94 -7.36
N TYR A 6 5.83 -10.08 -7.60
CA TYR A 6 6.34 -10.38 -8.94
C TYR A 6 5.89 -11.77 -9.43
N ALA A 7 5.87 -12.78 -8.55
CA ALA A 7 5.36 -14.11 -8.89
C ALA A 7 3.87 -14.09 -9.25
N ALA A 8 3.04 -13.42 -8.44
CA ALA A 8 1.61 -13.26 -8.73
C ALA A 8 1.38 -12.50 -10.05
N PHE A 9 2.18 -11.45 -10.32
CA PHE A 9 2.09 -10.69 -11.56
C PHE A 9 2.52 -11.51 -12.78
N ALA A 10 3.54 -12.34 -12.65
CA ALA A 10 3.98 -13.26 -13.70
C ALA A 10 2.90 -14.30 -14.02
N VAL A 11 2.30 -14.92 -13.00
CA VAL A 11 1.18 -15.87 -13.18
C VAL A 11 -0.01 -15.19 -13.86
N PHE A 12 -0.37 -13.99 -13.42
CA PHE A 12 -1.43 -13.21 -14.04
C PHE A 12 -1.13 -12.89 -15.51
N THR A 13 0.10 -12.52 -15.82
CA THR A 13 0.54 -12.21 -17.19
C THR A 13 0.47 -13.44 -18.09
N ILE A 14 0.94 -14.59 -17.61
CA ILE A 14 0.85 -15.87 -18.33
C ILE A 14 -0.62 -16.22 -18.59
N PHE A 15 -1.48 -16.07 -17.59
CA PHE A 15 -2.92 -16.30 -17.75
C PHE A 15 -3.54 -15.40 -18.83
N CYS A 16 -3.19 -14.11 -18.85
CA CYS A 16 -3.65 -13.19 -19.90
C CYS A 16 -3.17 -13.61 -21.30
N ILE A 17 -1.91 -14.07 -21.42
CA ILE A 17 -1.35 -14.56 -22.69
C ILE A 17 -2.11 -15.81 -23.17
N ILE A 18 -2.40 -16.76 -22.27
CA ILE A 18 -3.15 -17.97 -22.62
C ILE A 18 -4.53 -17.60 -23.16
N ILE A 19 -5.24 -16.68 -22.50
CA ILE A 19 -6.53 -16.19 -22.98
C ILE A 19 -6.38 -15.52 -24.35
N ALA A 20 -5.35 -14.68 -24.55
CA ALA A 20 -5.13 -14.01 -25.83
C ALA A 20 -4.86 -14.96 -26.99
N VAL A 21 -4.01 -15.95 -26.76
CA VAL A 21 -3.64 -16.92 -27.79
C VAL A 21 -4.79 -17.90 -28.05
N SER A 22 -5.52 -18.30 -27.01
CA SER A 22 -6.63 -19.23 -27.14
C SER A 22 -7.89 -18.61 -27.74
N ASN A 23 -8.12 -17.31 -27.53
CA ASN A 23 -9.32 -16.60 -27.98
C ASN A 23 -8.92 -15.53 -29.00
N GLN A 24 -8.24 -16.00 -30.05
CA GLN A 24 -7.84 -15.19 -31.21
C GLN A 24 -8.97 -15.05 -32.24
N GLU A 25 -10.17 -15.55 -31.91
CA GLU A 25 -11.34 -15.34 -32.73
C GLU A 25 -11.68 -13.86 -32.82
N THR A 26 -12.12 -13.46 -34.01
CA THR A 26 -12.50 -12.09 -34.31
C THR A 26 -13.98 -11.92 -34.08
N VAL A 27 -14.35 -10.90 -33.30
CA VAL A 27 -15.73 -10.51 -33.02
C VAL A 27 -16.01 -9.13 -33.61
N ASP A 28 -17.20 -8.98 -34.15
CA ASP A 28 -17.70 -7.70 -34.66
C ASP A 28 -18.33 -6.92 -33.51
N LEU A 29 -17.71 -5.79 -33.15
CA LEU A 29 -18.25 -4.88 -32.16
C LEU A 29 -19.12 -3.82 -32.83
N SER A 30 -20.44 -3.99 -32.68
CA SER A 30 -21.42 -2.96 -33.00
C SER A 30 -21.78 -2.16 -31.74
N LEU A 31 -21.44 -0.87 -31.71
CA LEU A 31 -21.84 0.00 -30.60
C LEU A 31 -23.22 0.61 -30.85
N HIS A 32 -24.29 -0.09 -30.50
CA HIS A 32 -25.64 0.52 -30.54
C HIS A 32 -25.77 1.60 -29.44
N PRO A 33 -26.26 2.83 -29.70
CA PRO A 33 -26.98 3.34 -30.89
C PRO A 33 -26.10 4.09 -31.92
N LEU A 34 -24.77 4.06 -31.79
CA LEU A 34 -23.86 4.69 -32.73
C LEU A 34 -23.70 3.82 -34.01
N PRO A 35 -23.66 4.40 -35.21
CA PRO A 35 -23.48 3.65 -36.46
C PRO A 35 -22.01 3.28 -36.70
N TRP A 36 -21.27 2.93 -35.64
CA TRP A 36 -19.89 2.45 -35.73
C TRP A 36 -19.86 0.95 -35.45
N THR A 37 -19.43 0.21 -36.46
CA THR A 37 -19.15 -1.22 -36.35
C THR A 37 -17.67 -1.40 -36.59
N ILE A 38 -16.95 -1.88 -35.59
CA ILE A 38 -15.54 -2.22 -35.75
C ILE A 38 -15.47 -3.72 -35.97
N GLN A 39 -15.13 -4.09 -37.20
CA GLN A 39 -15.11 -5.47 -37.66
C GLN A 39 -13.73 -6.07 -37.45
N GLY A 40 -13.69 -7.36 -37.13
CA GLY A 40 -12.43 -8.09 -37.06
C GLY A 40 -11.58 -7.78 -35.83
N ILE A 41 -12.17 -7.27 -34.73
CA ILE A 41 -11.40 -7.08 -33.49
C ILE A 41 -11.21 -8.45 -32.83
N PRO A 42 -9.98 -8.84 -32.47
CA PRO A 42 -9.77 -10.06 -31.69
C PRO A 42 -10.43 -9.95 -30.31
N GLU A 43 -11.13 -11.00 -29.87
CA GLU A 43 -11.91 -10.99 -28.62
C GLU A 43 -11.06 -10.63 -27.38
N TYR A 44 -9.81 -11.10 -27.36
CA TYR A 44 -8.89 -10.84 -26.26
C TYR A 44 -8.65 -9.36 -25.99
N LEU A 45 -8.81 -8.48 -27.00
CA LEU A 45 -8.60 -7.05 -26.82
C LEU A 45 -9.56 -6.45 -25.78
N LEU A 46 -10.80 -6.95 -25.73
CA LEU A 46 -11.82 -6.49 -24.76
C LEU A 46 -11.43 -6.86 -23.34
N VAL A 47 -10.98 -8.10 -23.15
CA VAL A 47 -10.53 -8.60 -21.85
C VAL A 47 -9.33 -7.79 -21.35
N PHE A 48 -8.35 -7.54 -22.24
CA PHE A 48 -7.21 -6.71 -21.91
C PHE A 48 -7.63 -5.28 -21.54
N LEU A 49 -8.54 -4.67 -22.28
CA LEU A 49 -9.01 -3.32 -21.98
C LEU A 49 -9.69 -3.24 -20.61
N GLY A 50 -10.53 -4.23 -20.27
CA GLY A 50 -11.16 -4.34 -18.96
C GLY A 50 -10.13 -4.51 -17.83
N ILE A 51 -9.12 -5.34 -18.05
CA ILE A 51 -8.00 -5.53 -17.11
C ILE A 51 -7.22 -4.21 -16.94
N PHE A 52 -6.89 -3.52 -18.02
CA PHE A 52 -6.15 -2.26 -17.96
C PHE A 52 -6.94 -1.17 -17.22
N ILE A 53 -8.24 -1.08 -17.44
CA ILE A 53 -9.12 -0.16 -16.71
C ILE A 53 -9.14 -0.53 -15.22
N GLY A 54 -9.35 -1.79 -14.89
CA GLY A 54 -9.37 -2.28 -13.51
C GLY A 54 -8.04 -2.07 -12.79
N LEU A 55 -6.92 -2.38 -13.45
CA LEU A 55 -5.58 -2.19 -12.91
C LEU A 55 -5.23 -0.72 -12.76
N GLY A 56 -5.59 0.12 -13.74
CA GLY A 56 -5.41 1.57 -13.67
C GLY A 56 -6.19 2.19 -12.51
N ALA A 57 -7.46 1.83 -12.36
CA ALA A 57 -8.28 2.28 -11.23
C ALA A 57 -7.70 1.79 -9.88
N GLY A 58 -7.34 0.50 -9.80
CA GLY A 58 -6.71 -0.08 -8.62
C GLY A 58 -5.38 0.59 -8.26
N TRP A 59 -4.55 0.91 -9.25
CA TRP A 59 -3.29 1.64 -9.06
C TRP A 59 -3.56 3.05 -8.53
N ILE A 60 -4.46 3.81 -9.15
CA ILE A 60 -4.80 5.18 -8.70
C ILE A 60 -5.28 5.16 -7.24
N VAL A 61 -6.13 4.20 -6.87
CA VAL A 61 -6.60 4.03 -5.48
C VAL A 61 -5.46 3.61 -4.53
N ALA A 62 -4.59 2.68 -4.96
CA ALA A 62 -3.45 2.26 -4.16
C ALA A 62 -2.46 3.41 -3.90
N ILE A 63 -2.22 4.26 -4.91
CA ILE A 63 -1.32 5.40 -4.78
C ILE A 63 -1.94 6.51 -3.92
N SER A 64 -3.25 6.77 -4.04
CA SER A 64 -3.93 7.76 -3.22
C SER A 64 -3.93 7.37 -1.73
N SER A 65 -4.11 6.08 -1.42
CA SER A 65 -4.00 5.57 -0.05
C SER A 65 -2.57 5.70 0.50
N SER A 66 -1.55 5.45 -0.34
CA SER A 66 -0.13 5.54 0.01
C SER A 66 0.31 6.98 0.30
N PHE A 67 -0.25 7.97 -0.40
CA PHE A 67 0.00 9.39 -0.12
C PHE A 67 -0.46 9.81 1.28
N LYS A 68 -1.58 9.26 1.76
CA LYS A 68 -2.12 9.57 3.10
C LYS A 68 -1.25 9.01 4.23
N HIS A 69 -0.61 7.84 4.03
CA HIS A 69 0.19 7.18 5.07
C HIS A 69 1.61 7.74 5.25
N ARG A 70 2.14 8.47 4.26
CA ARG A 70 3.50 9.04 4.37
C ARG A 70 3.60 10.15 5.44
N ARG A 71 2.49 10.84 5.73
CA ARG A 71 2.44 11.89 6.77
C ARG A 71 2.37 11.31 8.18
N SER A 72 1.57 10.26 8.39
CA SER A 72 1.45 9.59 9.69
C SER A 72 2.72 8.83 10.11
N ARG A 73 3.46 8.23 9.17
CA ARG A 73 4.70 7.52 9.54
C ARG A 73 5.77 8.44 10.12
N ARG A 74 5.88 9.68 9.63
CA ARG A 74 6.81 10.68 10.18
C ARG A 74 6.36 11.24 11.54
N GLN A 75 5.06 11.31 11.78
CA GLN A 75 4.52 11.77 13.07
C GLN A 75 4.62 10.68 14.16
N LEU A 76 4.44 9.41 13.80
CA LEU A 76 4.58 8.29 14.72
C LEU A 76 6.04 8.08 15.14
N GLU A 77 6.97 8.21 14.19
CA GLU A 77 8.41 8.16 14.47
C GLU A 77 8.92 9.29 15.37
N ARG A 78 8.30 10.48 15.28
CA ARG A 78 8.63 11.61 16.17
C ARG A 78 8.13 11.34 17.59
N GLN A 79 6.90 10.87 17.73
CA GLN A 79 6.32 10.52 19.03
C GLN A 79 7.10 9.42 19.75
N VAL A 80 7.58 8.40 19.02
CA VAL A 80 8.44 7.35 19.61
C VAL A 80 9.77 7.93 20.11
N ARG A 81 10.42 8.80 19.32
CA ARG A 81 11.67 9.45 19.73
C ARG A 81 11.48 10.38 20.93
N ASP A 82 10.39 11.13 20.98
CA ASP A 82 10.09 12.02 22.10
C ASP A 82 9.80 11.22 23.39
N LEU A 83 9.06 10.12 23.29
CA LEU A 83 8.83 9.20 24.42
C LEU A 83 10.13 8.52 24.90
N GLU A 84 10.99 8.07 23.99
CA GLU A 84 12.30 7.51 24.34
C GLU A 84 13.18 8.53 25.06
N SER A 85 13.15 9.79 24.61
CA SER A 85 13.84 10.92 25.25
C SER A 85 13.32 11.18 26.67
N GLU A 86 12.00 11.21 26.86
CA GLU A 86 11.41 11.41 28.18
C GLU A 86 11.75 10.27 29.15
N LEU A 87 11.64 9.01 28.71
CA LEU A 87 12.03 7.85 29.51
C LEU A 87 13.51 7.91 29.90
N LYS A 88 14.37 8.31 28.97
CA LYS A 88 15.81 8.48 29.23
C LYS A 88 16.07 9.62 30.21
N SER A 89 15.34 10.73 30.10
CA SER A 89 15.46 11.87 31.02
C SER A 89 14.99 11.55 32.44
N LEU A 90 13.95 10.73 32.57
CA LEU A 90 13.42 10.27 33.86
C LEU A 90 14.34 9.21 34.48
N SER A 91 14.88 8.29 33.68
CA SER A 91 15.86 7.29 34.11
C SER A 91 17.19 7.90 34.54
N ASN A 92 17.56 9.06 33.99
CA ASN A 92 18.83 9.74 34.29
C ASN A 92 18.68 10.81 35.39
N ARG A 93 17.49 10.98 35.98
CA ARG A 93 17.38 11.73 37.23
C ARG A 93 18.00 10.86 38.32
N PRO A 94 19.11 11.29 38.96
CA PRO A 94 19.60 10.57 40.13
C PRO A 94 18.46 10.55 41.13
N VAL A 95 18.01 9.35 41.50
CA VAL A 95 17.08 9.15 42.61
C VAL A 95 17.68 9.92 43.77
N ARG A 96 17.09 11.07 44.08
CA ARG A 96 17.49 11.87 45.23
C ARG A 96 17.01 11.06 46.42
N GLU A 97 17.84 10.11 46.83
CA GLU A 97 17.71 9.37 48.06
C GLU A 97 17.45 10.43 49.12
N THR A 98 16.20 10.46 49.57
CA THR A 98 15.74 11.43 50.53
C THR A 98 16.40 11.01 51.82
N LYS A 99 17.62 11.54 52.06
CA LYS A 99 18.38 11.27 53.28
C LYS A 99 17.51 11.76 54.43
N ASN A 100 16.89 10.77 55.07
CA ASN A 100 16.09 10.83 56.27
C ASN A 100 16.69 11.87 57.23
N PRO A 101 15.95 12.90 57.68
CA PRO A 101 16.51 13.86 58.62
C PRO A 101 16.85 13.10 59.90
N GLU A 102 18.15 13.02 60.20
CA GLU A 102 18.58 12.44 61.46
C GLU A 102 17.91 13.18 62.61
N ILE A 103 17.08 12.41 63.29
CA ILE A 103 16.50 12.71 64.59
C ILE A 103 17.67 12.93 65.55
N LYS A 104 18.11 14.18 65.72
CA LYS A 104 18.84 14.57 66.93
C LYS A 104 17.83 14.91 68.02
N GLN A 105 17.34 13.84 68.63
CA GLN A 105 16.91 13.84 70.02
C GLN A 105 18.11 14.22 70.91
N GLN A 106 17.82 15.00 71.96
CA GLN A 106 18.31 14.87 73.34
C GLN A 106 19.81 14.55 73.51
N LYS A 107 20.61 15.34 74.22
CA LYS A 107 20.42 15.70 75.64
C LYS A 107 21.59 16.62 76.04
#